data_AF-A0A0P9T5R6-F1
#
_entry.id   AF-A0A0P9T5R6-F1
#
_cell.length_a   1.000
_cell.length_b   1.000
_cell.length_c   1.000
_cell.angle_alpha   90.00
_cell.angle_beta   90.00
_cell.angle_gamma   90.00
#
_symmetry.space_group_name_H-M   'P 1'
#
loop_
_entity.id
_entity.type
_entity.pdbx_description
1 polymer ?
#
loop_
_entity_poly.entity_id
_entity_poly.type
_entity_poly.pdbx_seq_one_letter_code
_entity_poly.pdbx_strand_id
1 'polypeptide(L)'
;MLKLISQRNCAPSLEDPKHDVYLFSVDTSGADKLFCFEQSITGGHAERGGFIFLNLAGLENWPGDWRVHLEKSGCGWVAELMAGAQTDQQAVKLILDQVTIT
;
A
#
# COMPACT_ATOMS: atom_id res chain seq x y z
N MET A 1 14.78 0.84 3.07
CA MET A 1 14.20 2.13 3.47
C MET A 1 12.79 2.12 2.94
N LEU A 2 11.81 2.51 3.74
CA LEU A 2 10.43 2.58 3.29
C LEU A 2 10.22 3.80 2.39
N LYS A 3 9.69 3.59 1.19
CA LYS A 3 9.35 4.63 0.22
C LYS A 3 7.84 4.69 0.04
N LEU A 4 7.26 5.84 0.36
CA LEU A 4 5.85 6.11 0.10
C LEU A 4 5.59 6.17 -1.41
N ILE A 5 4.64 5.38 -1.89
CA ILE A 5 4.22 5.37 -3.30
C ILE A 5 3.00 6.27 -3.48
N SER A 6 2.00 6.12 -2.62
CA SER A 6 0.80 6.95 -2.64
C SER A 6 0.12 6.97 -1.28
N GLN A 7 -0.58 8.08 -1.03
CA GLN A 7 -1.50 8.22 0.09
C GLN A 7 -2.72 9.01 -0.35
N ARG A 8 -3.89 8.66 0.17
CA ARG A 8 -5.13 9.39 -0.11
C ARG A 8 -6.08 9.35 1.08
N ASN A 9 -6.60 10.53 1.44
CA ASN A 9 -7.72 10.63 2.36
C ASN A 9 -9.01 10.24 1.64
N CYS A 10 -9.66 9.18 2.11
CA CYS A 10 -10.94 8.67 1.60
C CYS A 10 -12.12 9.15 2.44
N ALA A 11 -11.91 10.06 3.40
CA ALA A 11 -13.00 10.72 4.11
C ALA A 11 -13.82 11.65 3.18
N PRO A 12 -15.13 11.78 3.40
CA PRO A 12 -15.91 11.12 4.45
C PRO A 12 -16.09 9.62 4.17
N SER A 13 -15.90 8.79 5.21
CA SER A 13 -16.15 7.36 5.15
C SER A 13 -17.05 6.91 6.31
N LEU A 14 -17.41 5.63 6.35
CA LEU A 14 -18.13 5.05 7.48
C LEU A 14 -17.29 5.07 8.77
N GLU A 15 -15.96 5.09 8.65
CA GLU A 15 -15.05 5.08 9.78
C GLU A 15 -14.88 6.46 10.40
N ASP A 16 -14.72 7.50 9.56
CA ASP A 16 -14.55 8.88 10.02
C ASP A 16 -14.99 9.90 8.95
N PRO A 17 -15.68 10.99 9.33
CA PRO A 17 -16.13 12.01 8.38
C PRO A 17 -15.00 12.89 7.82
N LYS A 18 -13.79 12.87 8.40
CA LYS A 18 -12.69 13.80 8.09
C LYS A 18 -11.35 13.12 7.82
N HIS A 19 -11.07 11.98 8.43
CA HIS A 19 -9.77 11.33 8.38
C HIS A 19 -9.87 9.80 8.30
N ASP A 20 -9.79 9.30 7.07
CA ASP A 20 -9.65 7.88 6.75
C ASP A 20 -8.64 7.76 5.60
N VAL A 21 -7.36 7.72 5.95
CA VAL A 21 -6.25 7.81 5.00
C VAL A 21 -5.70 6.43 4.72
N TYR A 22 -5.66 6.07 3.44
CA TYR A 22 -5.02 4.86 2.95
C TYR A 22 -3.66 5.21 2.35
N LEU A 23 -2.63 4.44 2.73
CA LEU A 23 -1.27 4.60 2.24
C LEU A 23 -0.74 3.27 1.71
N PHE A 24 0.13 3.37 0.72
CA PHE A 24 0.90 2.26 0.20
C PHE A 24 2.37 2.66 0.05
N SER A 25 3.27 1.83 0.59
CA SER A 25 4.71 2.05 0.54
C SER A 25 5.45 0.76 0.17
N VAL A 26 6.66 0.90 -0.37
CA VAL A 26 7.57 -0.22 -0.63
C VAL A 26 8.84 -0.12 0.20
N ASP A 27 9.31 -1.23 0.77
CA ASP A 27 10.62 -1.26 1.43
C ASP A 27 11.73 -1.61 0.42
N THR A 28 12.79 -0.82 0.41
CA THR A 28 13.99 -1.04 -0.40
C THR A 28 15.20 -1.46 0.44
N SER A 29 15.01 -1.87 1.70
CA SER A 29 16.10 -2.23 2.64
C SER A 29 16.68 -3.63 2.40
N GLY A 30 15.98 -4.47 1.64
CA GLY A 30 16.30 -5.90 1.54
C GLY A 30 15.53 -6.79 2.52
N ALA A 31 14.43 -6.30 3.13
CA ALA A 31 13.51 -7.10 3.92
C ALA A 31 12.79 -8.19 3.08
N ASP A 32 12.23 -9.21 3.73
CA ASP A 32 11.50 -10.29 3.04
C ASP A 32 10.07 -9.89 2.63
N LYS A 33 9.49 -8.88 3.26
CA LYS A 33 8.14 -8.37 3.00
C LYS A 33 8.23 -6.92 2.58
N LEU A 34 8.11 -6.70 1.27
CA LEU A 34 8.45 -5.42 0.67
C LEU A 34 7.26 -4.46 0.57
N PHE A 35 6.03 -4.92 0.76
CA PHE A 35 4.83 -4.12 0.52
C PHE A 35 4.18 -3.73 1.85
N CYS A 36 4.14 -2.43 2.14
CA CYS A 36 3.49 -1.92 3.34
C CYS A 36 2.14 -1.30 2.96
N PHE A 37 1.06 -1.89 3.47
CA PHE A 37 -0.30 -1.38 3.38
C PHE A 37 -0.65 -0.75 4.72
N GLU A 38 -1.02 0.52 4.72
CA GLU A 38 -1.35 1.26 5.94
C GLU A 38 -2.70 1.96 5.79
N GLN A 39 -3.44 2.00 6.89
CA GLN A 39 -4.64 2.81 7.04
C GLN A 39 -4.52 3.61 8.35
N SER A 40 -4.78 4.91 8.28
CA SER A 40 -4.85 5.82 9.43
C SER A 40 -6.26 6.38 9.53
N ILE A 41 -6.93 6.11 10.65
CA ILE A 41 -8.28 6.57 10.94
C ILE A 41 -8.21 7.56 12.12
N THR A 42 -9.08 8.57 12.13
CA THR A 42 -9.24 9.63 13.17
C THR A 42 -8.04 10.55 13.44
N GLY A 43 -6.91 10.36 12.76
CA GLY A 43 -5.82 11.35 12.61
C GLY A 43 -4.95 11.58 13.86
N GLY A 44 -5.33 11.03 15.02
CA GLY A 44 -4.49 10.97 16.21
C GLY A 44 -3.43 9.88 16.13
N HIS A 45 -2.30 10.07 16.82
CA HIS A 45 -1.21 9.09 16.84
C HIS A 45 -1.70 7.76 17.44
N ALA A 46 -1.72 6.71 16.62
CA ALA A 46 -2.15 5.35 16.99
C ALA A 46 -3.60 5.21 17.49
N GLU A 47 -4.52 6.10 17.08
CA GLU A 47 -5.92 5.97 17.49
C GLU A 47 -6.60 4.74 16.86
N ARG A 48 -6.71 4.71 15.53
CA ARG A 48 -7.33 3.60 14.79
C ARG A 48 -6.66 3.38 13.43
N GLY A 49 -6.81 2.16 12.91
CA GLY A 49 -6.15 1.69 11.70
C GLY A 49 -4.97 0.78 12.02
N GLY A 50 -3.95 0.79 11.17
CA GLY A 50 -2.75 -0.03 11.32
C GLY A 50 -2.01 -0.22 10.01
N PHE A 51 -0.93 -0.99 10.06
CA PHE A 51 -0.16 -1.36 8.89
C PHE A 51 0.12 -2.85 8.84
N ILE A 52 0.36 -3.36 7.64
CA ILE A 52 0.83 -4.73 7.42
C ILE A 52 1.89 -4.75 6.33
N PHE A 53 2.96 -5.49 6.58
CA PHE A 53 3.95 -5.83 5.58
C PHE A 53 3.62 -7.17 4.94
N LEU A 54 3.62 -7.21 3.61
CA LEU A 54 3.37 -8.39 2.80
C LEU A 54 4.45 -8.55 1.71
N ASN A 55 4.56 -9.77 1.19
CA ASN A 55 5.22 -10.09 -0.07
C ASN A 55 4.15 -10.63 -1.05
N LEU A 56 4.52 -10.92 -2.29
CA LEU A 56 3.60 -11.39 -3.33
C LEU A 56 2.83 -12.64 -2.87
N ALA A 57 3.52 -13.59 -2.22
CA ALA A 57 2.90 -14.80 -1.66
C ALA A 57 1.90 -14.49 -0.52
N GLY A 58 2.11 -13.40 0.22
CA GLY A 58 1.24 -12.95 1.30
C GLY A 58 0.00 -12.18 0.84
N LEU A 59 -0.01 -11.64 -0.39
CA LEU A 59 -1.11 -10.80 -0.88
C LEU A 59 -2.45 -11.54 -0.92
N GLU A 60 -2.50 -12.72 -1.55
CA GLU A 60 -3.74 -13.49 -1.71
C GLU A 60 -4.19 -14.19 -0.41
N ASN A 61 -3.30 -14.27 0.59
CA ASN A 61 -3.63 -14.81 1.91
C ASN A 61 -4.13 -13.73 2.89
N TRP A 62 -4.01 -12.46 2.54
CA TRP A 62 -4.44 -11.37 3.41
C TRP A 62 -5.94 -11.08 3.24
N PRO A 63 -6.76 -11.11 4.31
CA PRO A 63 -8.19 -10.85 4.22
C PRO A 63 -8.59 -9.41 3.85
N GLY A 64 -7.65 -8.45 3.86
CA GLY A 64 -7.93 -7.02 3.69
C GLY A 64 -8.18 -6.54 2.26
N ASP A 65 -8.28 -7.45 1.29
CA ASP A 65 -8.34 -7.18 -0.16
C ASP A 65 -7.34 -6.10 -0.60
N TRP A 66 -6.12 -6.54 -0.84
CA TRP A 66 -5.00 -5.68 -1.18
C TRP A 66 -5.24 -4.83 -2.45
N ARG A 67 -6.07 -5.29 -3.39
CA ARG A 67 -6.39 -4.54 -4.61
C ARG A 67 -7.28 -3.34 -4.28
N VAL A 68 -8.29 -3.55 -3.44
CA VAL A 68 -9.15 -2.46 -2.94
C VAL A 68 -8.32 -1.46 -2.12
N HIS A 69 -7.36 -1.93 -1.33
CA HIS A 69 -6.46 -1.03 -0.59
C HIS A 69 -5.64 -0.14 -1.53
N LEU A 70 -5.06 -0.70 -2.60
CA LEU A 70 -4.33 0.09 -3.60
C LEU A 70 -5.21 1.13 -4.30
N GLU A 71 -6.44 0.75 -4.66
CA GLU A 71 -7.41 1.69 -5.21
C GLU A 71 -7.72 2.82 -4.23
N LYS A 72 -7.94 2.49 -2.94
CA LYS A 72 -8.19 3.47 -1.88
C LYS A 72 -6.99 4.40 -1.65
N SER A 73 -5.78 3.90 -1.72
CA SER A 73 -4.53 4.67 -1.66
C SER A 73 -4.29 5.53 -2.92
N GLY A 74 -5.07 5.36 -3.98
CA GLY A 74 -4.93 6.09 -5.25
C GLY A 74 -3.84 5.54 -6.18
N CYS A 75 -3.39 4.31 -5.96
CA CYS A 75 -2.35 3.64 -6.75
C CYS A 75 -2.82 2.27 -7.28
N GLY A 76 -4.08 2.16 -7.73
CA GLY A 76 -4.65 0.93 -8.29
C GLY A 76 -3.82 0.26 -9.38
N TRP A 77 -3.11 1.06 -10.19
CA TRP A 77 -2.16 0.59 -11.21
C TRP A 77 -1.06 -0.34 -10.68
N VAL A 78 -0.73 -0.26 -9.39
CA VAL A 78 0.25 -1.15 -8.74
C VAL A 78 -0.20 -2.61 -8.79
N ALA A 79 -1.52 -2.88 -8.80
CA ALA A 79 -2.05 -4.24 -8.82
C ALA A 79 -1.65 -5.00 -10.08
N GLU A 80 -1.64 -4.34 -11.23
CA GLU A 80 -1.24 -4.94 -12.50
C GLU A 80 0.27 -5.26 -12.52
N LEU A 81 1.09 -4.36 -11.97
CA LEU A 81 2.54 -4.57 -11.88
C LEU A 81 2.89 -5.71 -10.92
N MET A 82 2.20 -5.81 -9.79
CA MET A 82 2.36 -6.91 -8.85
C MET A 82 1.91 -8.24 -9.45
N ALA A 83 0.78 -8.27 -10.17
CA ALA A 83 0.27 -9.48 -10.80
C ALA A 83 1.19 -9.99 -11.93
N GLY A 84 1.90 -9.10 -12.63
CA GLY A 84 2.85 -9.45 -13.69
C GLY A 84 4.27 -9.76 -13.20
N ALA A 85 4.58 -9.53 -11.92
CA ALA A 85 5.91 -9.75 -11.36
C ALA A 85 6.13 -11.21 -10.93
N GLN A 86 7.34 -11.71 -11.17
CA GLN A 86 7.76 -13.04 -10.74
C GLN A 86 8.40 -13.04 -9.34
N THR A 87 8.91 -11.89 -8.88
CA THR A 87 9.54 -11.72 -7.57
C THR A 87 9.13 -10.40 -6.92
N ASP A 88 9.23 -10.33 -5.60
CA ASP A 88 8.95 -9.10 -4.84
C ASP A 88 9.85 -7.95 -5.31
N GLN A 89 11.13 -8.23 -5.57
CA GLN A 89 12.10 -7.25 -6.03
C GLN A 89 11.77 -6.74 -7.43
N GLN A 90 11.29 -7.61 -8.33
CA GLN A 90 10.82 -7.19 -9.65
C GLN A 90 9.61 -6.26 -9.54
N ALA A 91 8.63 -6.61 -8.70
CA ALA A 91 7.46 -5.76 -8.46
C ALA A 91 7.87 -4.39 -7.92
N VAL A 92 8.72 -4.34 -6.89
CA VAL A 92 9.24 -3.07 -6.34
C VAL A 92 9.95 -2.24 -7.41
N LYS A 93 10.78 -2.86 -8.25
CA LYS A 93 11.45 -2.17 -9.34
C LYS A 93 10.45 -1.53 -10.32
N LEU A 94 9.46 -2.31 -10.79
CA LEU A 94 8.43 -1.82 -11.71
C LEU A 94 7.64 -0.65 -11.12
N ILE A 95 7.27 -0.74 -9.84
CA ILE A 95 6.56 0.32 -9.12
C ILE A 95 7.40 1.60 -9.06
N LEU A 96 8.68 1.49 -8.67
CA LEU A 96 9.56 2.65 -8.56
C LEU A 96 9.87 3.29 -9.91
N ASP A 97 10.04 2.49 -10.97
CA ASP A 97 10.25 2.99 -12.33
C ASP A 97 9.05 3.85 -12.78
N GLN A 98 7.82 3.39 -12.53
CA GLN A 98 6.59 4.12 -12.89
C GLN A 98 6.47 5.46 -12.16
N VAL A 99 6.76 5.50 -10.85
CA VAL A 99 6.70 6.74 -10.05
C VAL A 99 7.76 7.75 -10.49
N THR A 100 8.94 7.29 -10.95
CA THR A 100 10.03 8.18 -11.37
C THR A 100 9.76 8.88 -12.71
N ILE A 101 8.82 8.35 -13.51
CA ILE A 101 8.45 8.89 -14.82
C ILE A 101 7.34 9.96 -14.72
N THR A 102 6.67 10.07 -13.56
CA THR A 102 5.55 10.98 -13.32
C THR A 102 6.01 12.26 -12.63
#